data_AF-A0A7T1I597-F1
#
_entry.id   AF-A0A7T1I597-F1
#
_cell.length_a   1.000
_cell.length_b   1.000
_cell.length_c   1.000
_cell.angle_alpha   90.00
_cell.angle_beta   90.00
_cell.angle_gamma   90.00
#
_symmetry.space_group_name_H-M   'P 1'
#
loop_
_entity.id
_entity.type
_entity.pdbx_description
1 polymer ?
#
loop_
_entity_poly.entity_id
_entity_poly.type
_entity_poly.pdbx_seq_one_letter_code
_entity_poly.pdbx_strand_id
1 'polypeptide(L)'
;MDWGLARTIGSKALLAGAGALLLYWTISAVRLVISARGINPLIKQFFTQVASGQVDGAYLLTTKNYRSHVNRQQFIRFLAGLQLNKYRNLKSGRPRIQDGQVILTVKLKSEGNEELPLDFTFAKVDEAWRVDRIQRLAAA
;
A
#
# COMPACT_ATOMS: atom_id res chain seq x y z
N MET A 1 51.56 -13.44 23.45
CA MET A 1 50.23 -12.79 23.40
C MET A 1 49.31 -13.57 24.31
N ASP A 2 48.62 -12.89 25.22
CA ASP A 2 47.76 -13.53 26.22
C ASP A 2 46.45 -14.03 25.57
N TRP A 3 46.33 -15.35 25.44
CA TRP A 3 45.20 -16.01 24.78
C TRP A 3 43.87 -15.80 25.53
N GLY A 4 43.93 -15.52 26.84
CA GLY A 4 42.77 -15.20 27.67
C GLY A 4 42.19 -13.82 27.37
N LEU A 5 43.06 -12.83 27.16
CA LEU A 5 42.68 -11.47 26.72
C LEU A 5 42.03 -11.48 25.33
N ALA A 6 42.59 -12.21 24.37
CA ALA A 6 42.01 -12.32 23.02
C ALA A 6 40.61 -12.96 23.05
N ARG A 7 40.41 -14.00 23.88
CA ARG A 7 39.12 -14.68 24.01
C ARG A 7 38.05 -13.81 24.65
N THR A 8 38.39 -13.06 25.70
CA THR A 8 37.42 -12.18 26.37
C THR A 8 37.05 -10.96 25.54
N ILE A 9 38.01 -10.34 24.85
CA ILE A 9 37.75 -9.24 23.91
C ILE A 9 36.91 -9.75 22.72
N GLY A 10 37.27 -10.91 22.17
CA GLY A 10 36.54 -11.55 21.08
C GLY A 10 35.08 -11.85 21.44
N SER A 11 34.82 -12.45 22.61
CA SER A 11 33.45 -12.72 23.07
C SER A 11 32.62 -11.46 23.27
N LYS A 12 33.19 -10.39 23.83
CA LYS A 12 32.50 -9.10 24.01
C LYS A 12 32.19 -8.43 22.67
N ALA A 13 33.14 -8.43 21.74
CA ALA A 13 32.93 -7.90 20.40
C ALA A 13 31.86 -8.68 19.64
N LEU A 14 31.83 -10.01 19.79
CA LEU A 14 30.84 -10.88 19.13
C LEU A 14 29.43 -10.67 19.71
N LEU A 15 29.31 -10.50 21.03
CA LEU A 15 28.04 -10.15 21.68
C LEU A 15 27.56 -8.76 21.30
N ALA A 16 28.46 -7.76 21.24
CA ALA A 16 28.14 -6.42 20.79
C ALA A 16 27.70 -6.41 19.32
N GLY A 17 28.38 -7.16 18.46
CA GLY A 17 28.03 -7.32 17.05
C GLY A 17 26.67 -8.01 16.87
N ALA A 18 26.41 -9.08 17.62
CA ALA A 18 25.11 -9.76 17.60
C ALA A 18 23.97 -8.85 18.07
N GLY A 19 24.20 -8.07 19.14
CA GLY A 19 23.24 -7.08 19.63
C GLY A 19 22.96 -5.96 18.61
N ALA A 20 24.00 -5.43 17.98
CA ALA A 20 23.86 -4.41 16.92
C ALA A 20 23.09 -4.96 15.71
N LEU A 21 23.33 -6.20 15.32
CA LEU A 21 22.63 -6.85 14.22
C LEU A 21 21.14 -7.04 14.52
N LEU A 22 20.80 -7.48 15.74
CA LEU A 22 19.41 -7.62 16.19
C LEU A 22 18.67 -6.28 16.21
N LEU A 23 19.32 -5.22 16.70
CA LEU A 23 18.77 -3.86 16.68
C LEU A 23 18.56 -3.37 15.26
N TYR A 24 19.55 -3.55 14.38
CA TYR A 24 19.43 -3.19 12.96
C TYR A 24 18.24 -3.87 12.29
N TRP A 25 18.06 -5.18 12.51
CA TRP A 25 16.93 -5.93 11.98
C TRP A 25 15.60 -5.46 12.56
N THR A 26 15.53 -5.22 13.87
CA THR A 26 14.31 -4.76 14.55
C THR A 26 13.90 -3.37 14.07
N ILE A 27 14.85 -2.43 13.99
CA ILE A 27 14.61 -1.08 13.47
C ILE A 27 14.14 -1.14 12.01
N SER A 28 14.79 -1.98 11.19
CA SER A 28 14.41 -2.15 9.78
C SER A 28 13.00 -2.71 9.63
N ALA A 29 12.64 -3.73 10.41
CA ALA A 29 11.29 -4.31 10.42
C ALA A 29 10.23 -3.31 10.89
N VAL A 30 10.50 -2.57 11.97
CA VAL A 30 9.61 -1.52 12.48
C VAL A 30 9.43 -0.42 11.43
N ARG A 31 10.50 0.02 10.77
CA ARG A 31 10.45 1.01 9.69
C ARG A 31 9.62 0.51 8.50
N LEU A 32 9.69 -0.77 8.18
CA LEU A 32 8.93 -1.40 7.11
C LEU A 32 7.44 -1.48 7.46
N VAL A 33 7.08 -1.85 8.69
CA VAL A 33 5.70 -1.88 9.17
C VAL A 33 5.08 -0.48 9.21
N ILE A 34 5.80 0.50 9.76
CA ILE A 34 5.34 1.91 9.80
C ILE A 34 5.20 2.44 8.37
N SER A 35 6.14 2.11 7.49
CA SER A 35 6.02 2.44 6.06
C SER A 35 4.75 1.83 5.48
N ALA A 36 4.45 0.55 5.69
CA ALA A 36 3.27 -0.10 5.11
C ALA A 36 1.91 0.33 5.72
N ARG A 37 1.89 0.93 6.93
CA ARG A 37 0.66 1.30 7.66
C ARG A 37 -0.23 2.35 6.98
N GLY A 38 0.25 3.07 5.96
CA GLY A 38 -0.52 4.13 5.28
C GLY A 38 -1.47 3.66 4.17
N ILE A 39 -1.32 2.44 3.65
CA ILE A 39 -2.10 1.99 2.48
C ILE A 39 -3.56 1.68 2.84
N ASN A 40 -3.78 0.99 3.96
CA ASN A 40 -5.12 0.62 4.40
C ASN A 40 -6.03 1.84 4.69
N PRO A 41 -5.57 2.88 5.44
CA PRO A 41 -6.38 4.09 5.62
C PRO A 41 -6.56 4.87 4.32
N LEU A 42 -5.56 4.91 3.42
CA LEU A 42 -5.67 5.57 2.12
C LEU A 42 -6.80 4.97 1.27
N ILE A 43 -6.91 3.65 1.22
CA ILE A 43 -7.97 2.97 0.47
C ILE A 43 -9.34 3.26 1.05
N LYS A 44 -9.48 3.18 2.37
CA LYS A 44 -10.75 3.54 3.03
C LYS A 44 -11.13 4.97 2.71
N GLN A 45 -10.19 5.91 2.85
CA GLN A 45 -10.42 7.32 2.53
C GLN A 45 -10.82 7.52 1.06
N PHE A 46 -10.14 6.83 0.13
CA PHE A 46 -10.47 6.88 -1.29
C PHE A 46 -11.92 6.45 -1.54
N PHE A 47 -12.33 5.28 -1.03
CA PHE A 47 -13.70 4.80 -1.21
C PHE A 47 -14.73 5.69 -0.49
N THR A 48 -14.42 6.21 0.70
CA THR A 48 -15.29 7.16 1.40
C THR A 48 -15.50 8.44 0.61
N GLN A 49 -14.44 9.02 0.04
CA GLN A 49 -14.53 10.23 -0.79
C GLN A 49 -15.32 9.98 -2.08
N VAL A 50 -15.15 8.81 -2.69
CA VAL A 50 -15.92 8.45 -3.88
C VAL A 50 -17.40 8.23 -3.53
N ALA A 51 -17.70 7.54 -2.42
CA ALA A 51 -19.06 7.29 -1.95
C ALA A 51 -19.78 8.58 -1.50
N SER A 52 -19.05 9.57 -0.98
CA SER A 52 -19.60 10.88 -0.60
C SER A 52 -19.74 11.86 -1.77
N GLY A 53 -19.42 11.43 -3.01
CA GLY A 53 -19.47 12.29 -4.20
C GLY A 53 -18.28 13.25 -4.33
N GLN A 54 -17.31 13.21 -3.42
CA GLN A 54 -16.08 14.01 -3.45
C GLN A 54 -15.02 13.39 -4.38
N VAL A 55 -15.37 13.22 -5.65
CA VAL A 55 -14.51 12.60 -6.66
C VAL A 55 -13.21 13.39 -6.86
N ASP A 56 -13.27 14.72 -6.69
CA ASP A 56 -12.10 15.59 -6.72
C ASP A 56 -11.08 15.29 -5.61
N GLY A 57 -11.58 15.07 -4.39
CA GLY A 57 -10.74 14.66 -3.27
C GLY A 57 -10.05 13.33 -3.56
N ALA A 58 -10.80 12.36 -4.08
CA ALA A 58 -10.26 11.05 -4.43
C ALA A 58 -9.20 11.14 -5.53
N TYR A 59 -9.37 12.05 -6.50
CA TYR A 59 -8.39 12.30 -7.56
C TYR A 59 -7.09 12.91 -7.00
N LEU A 60 -7.15 13.74 -5.97
CA LEU A 60 -5.95 14.30 -5.31
C LEU A 60 -5.18 13.27 -4.48
N LEU A 61 -5.78 12.13 -4.13
CA LEU A 61 -5.09 11.00 -3.50
C LEU A 61 -4.21 10.20 -4.48
N THR A 62 -4.33 10.47 -5.79
CA THR A 62 -3.52 9.83 -6.83
C THR A 62 -2.17 10.53 -7.04
N THR A 63 -1.20 9.81 -7.62
CA THR A 63 0.12 10.36 -7.94
C THR A 63 0.04 11.40 -9.06
N LYS A 64 1.07 12.25 -9.19
CA LYS A 64 1.19 13.14 -10.36
C LYS A 64 1.29 12.34 -11.66
N ASN A 65 1.97 11.19 -11.61
CA ASN A 65 2.09 10.26 -12.73
C ASN A 65 0.74 9.70 -13.19
N TYR A 66 -0.16 9.33 -12.26
CA TYR A 66 -1.51 8.94 -12.63
C TYR A 66 -2.25 10.09 -13.33
N ARG A 67 -2.16 11.30 -12.77
CA ARG A 67 -2.86 12.48 -13.28
C ARG A 67 -2.34 12.98 -14.63
N SER A 68 -1.09 12.66 -15.00
CA SER A 68 -0.58 12.96 -16.34
C SER A 68 -1.15 12.02 -17.41
N HIS A 69 -1.56 10.80 -17.03
CA HIS A 69 -2.11 9.80 -17.96
C HIS A 69 -3.64 9.77 -17.96
N VAL A 70 -4.27 10.03 -16.82
CA VAL A 70 -5.73 10.00 -16.65
C VAL A 70 -6.19 11.39 -16.24
N ASN A 71 -6.90 12.07 -17.14
CA ASN A 71 -7.47 13.37 -16.83
C ASN A 71 -8.69 13.25 -15.90
N ARG A 72 -9.08 14.36 -15.26
CA ARG A 72 -10.21 14.41 -14.32
C ARG A 72 -11.51 13.86 -14.90
N GLN A 73 -11.83 14.17 -16.16
CA GLN A 73 -13.07 13.72 -16.80
C GLN A 73 -13.07 12.21 -17.03
N GLN A 74 -11.94 11.64 -17.47
CA GLN A 74 -11.76 10.20 -17.63
C GLN A 74 -11.86 9.47 -16.29
N PHE A 75 -11.30 10.05 -15.23
CA PHE A 75 -11.42 9.52 -13.87
C PHE A 75 -12.87 9.49 -13.39
N ILE A 76 -13.62 10.58 -13.58
CA ILE A 76 -15.05 10.65 -13.23
C ILE A 76 -15.85 9.61 -14.04
N ARG A 77 -15.62 9.51 -15.35
CA ARG A 77 -16.28 8.52 -16.21
C ARG A 77 -15.95 7.08 -15.79
N PHE A 78 -14.70 6.83 -15.42
CA PHE A 78 -14.26 5.53 -14.90
C PHE A 78 -15.02 5.18 -13.61
N LEU A 79 -15.04 6.09 -12.62
CA LEU A 79 -15.77 5.85 -11.37
C LEU A 79 -17.28 5.69 -11.58
N ALA A 80 -17.87 6.48 -12.47
CA ALA A 80 -19.29 6.35 -12.82
C ALA A 80 -19.60 4.99 -13.47
N GLY A 81 -18.71 4.51 -14.35
CA GLY A 81 -18.81 3.19 -14.99
C GLY A 81 -18.62 2.01 -14.01
N LEU A 82 -17.92 2.22 -12.89
CA LEU A 82 -17.79 1.21 -11.85
C LEU A 82 -19.06 1.03 -11.00
N GLN A 83 -20.03 1.97 -11.09
CA GLN A 83 -21.29 1.93 -10.34
C GLN A 83 -21.10 1.56 -8.85
N LEU A 84 -20.11 2.19 -8.19
CA LEU A 84 -19.67 1.84 -6.83
C LEU A 84 -20.80 1.84 -5.79
N ASN A 85 -21.87 2.60 -6.02
CA ASN A 85 -23.08 2.62 -5.18
C ASN A 85 -23.79 1.26 -5.09
N LYS A 86 -23.62 0.38 -6.08
CA LYS A 86 -24.18 -0.98 -6.07
C LYS A 86 -23.43 -1.93 -5.14
N TYR A 87 -22.22 -1.57 -4.72
CA TYR A 87 -21.33 -2.44 -3.96
C TYR A 87 -21.24 -1.95 -2.52
N ARG A 88 -21.73 -2.77 -1.59
CA ARG A 88 -21.75 -2.44 -0.14
C ARG A 88 -20.55 -3.01 0.62
N ASN A 89 -20.00 -4.14 0.16
CA ASN A 89 -18.94 -4.85 0.87
C ASN A 89 -17.61 -4.78 0.14
N LEU A 90 -16.59 -4.28 0.84
CA LEU A 90 -15.21 -4.21 0.38
C LEU A 90 -14.39 -5.35 1.00
N LYS A 91 -13.90 -6.28 0.19
CA LYS A 91 -12.89 -7.26 0.64
C LYS A 91 -11.55 -6.89 0.03
N SER A 92 -10.63 -6.41 0.85
CA SER A 92 -9.23 -6.24 0.47
C SER A 92 -8.57 -7.61 0.34
N GLY A 93 -7.98 -7.90 -0.81
CA GLY A 93 -7.17 -9.09 -1.05
C GLY A 93 -5.82 -9.03 -0.34
N ARG A 94 -4.91 -9.94 -0.69
CA ARG A 94 -3.55 -9.94 -0.16
C ARG A 94 -2.71 -8.89 -0.92
N PRO A 95 -2.06 -7.93 -0.22
CA PRO A 95 -1.14 -6.99 -0.87
C PRO A 95 0.05 -7.75 -1.45
N ARG A 96 0.39 -7.44 -2.71
CA ARG A 96 1.60 -7.91 -3.38
C ARG A 96 2.58 -6.76 -3.43
N ILE A 97 3.82 -6.98 -2.99
CA ILE A 97 4.87 -5.96 -3.04
C ILE A 97 5.75 -6.31 -4.23
N GLN A 98 5.90 -5.37 -5.17
CA GLN A 98 6.71 -5.55 -6.38
C GLN A 98 7.43 -4.23 -6.68
N ASP A 99 8.77 -4.29 -6.79
CA ASP A 99 9.62 -3.14 -7.16
C ASP A 99 9.37 -1.85 -6.36
N GLY A 100 9.12 -1.98 -5.04
CA GLY A 100 8.83 -0.84 -4.16
C GLY A 100 7.42 -0.26 -4.31
N GLN A 101 6.61 -0.83 -5.18
CA GLN A 101 5.17 -0.58 -5.30
C GLN A 101 4.39 -1.66 -4.55
N VAL A 102 3.20 -1.29 -4.09
CA VAL A 102 2.27 -2.25 -3.47
C VAL A 102 1.05 -2.35 -4.34
N ILE A 103 0.71 -3.56 -4.77
CA ILE A 103 -0.48 -3.84 -5.55
C ILE A 103 -1.49 -4.50 -4.60
N LEU A 104 -2.68 -3.92 -4.50
CA LEU A 104 -3.78 -4.49 -3.74
C LEU A 104 -4.99 -4.71 -4.65
N THR A 105 -5.37 -5.96 -4.81
CA THR A 105 -6.65 -6.32 -5.41
C THR A 105 -7.76 -6.16 -4.38
N VAL A 106 -8.74 -5.36 -4.70
CA VAL A 106 -9.91 -5.10 -3.87
C VAL A 106 -11.13 -5.67 -4.58
N LYS A 107 -11.84 -6.59 -3.91
CA LYS A 107 -13.07 -7.19 -4.42
C LYS A 107 -14.26 -6.47 -3.81
N LEU A 108 -15.03 -5.80 -4.65
CA LEU A 108 -16.30 -5.20 -4.28
C LEU A 108 -17.42 -6.23 -4.50
N LYS A 109 -18.29 -6.44 -3.50
CA LYS A 109 -19.47 -7.31 -3.60
C LYS A 109 -20.77 -6.51 -3.65
N SER A 110 -21.59 -6.81 -4.64
CA SER A 110 -22.95 -6.31 -4.82
C SER A 110 -23.96 -7.15 -4.01
N GLU A 111 -25.16 -6.60 -3.77
CA GLU A 111 -26.28 -7.35 -3.16
C GLU A 111 -26.71 -8.55 -4.00
N GLY A 112 -26.54 -8.48 -5.33
CA GLY A 112 -26.81 -9.57 -6.28
C GLY A 112 -25.71 -10.63 -6.38
N ASN A 113 -24.76 -10.66 -5.45
CA ASN A 113 -23.58 -11.55 -5.44
C ASN A 113 -22.58 -11.35 -6.60
N GLU A 114 -22.72 -10.26 -7.37
CA GLU A 114 -21.73 -9.86 -8.37
C GLU A 114 -20.45 -9.35 -7.70
N GLU A 115 -19.30 -9.84 -8.16
CA GLU A 115 -17.97 -9.39 -7.69
C GLU A 115 -17.33 -8.47 -8.73
N LEU A 116 -16.84 -7.31 -8.28
CA LEU A 116 -16.06 -6.38 -9.09
C LEU A 116 -14.63 -6.29 -8.53
N PRO A 117 -13.67 -7.02 -9.13
CA PRO A 117 -12.27 -6.92 -8.74
C PRO A 117 -11.62 -5.65 -9.31
N LEU A 118 -11.01 -4.86 -8.45
CA LEU A 118 -10.25 -3.66 -8.78
C LEU A 118 -8.82 -3.79 -8.26
N ASP A 119 -7.85 -3.64 -9.15
CA ASP A 119 -6.44 -3.58 -8.79
C ASP A 119 -6.01 -2.13 -8.55
N PHE A 120 -5.46 -1.88 -7.37
CA PHE A 120 -4.84 -0.63 -7.00
C PHE A 120 -3.34 -0.81 -6.88
N THR A 121 -2.58 -0.03 -7.63
CA THR A 121 -1.13 0.09 -7.46
C THR A 121 -0.84 1.33 -6.63
N PHE A 122 -0.12 1.16 -5.53
CA PHE A 122 0.33 2.21 -4.64
C PHE A 122 1.82 2.46 -4.84
N ALA A 123 2.18 3.72 -4.94
CA ALA A 123 3.57 4.17 -4.92
C ALA A 123 3.79 5.08 -3.71
N LYS A 124 4.97 5.00 -3.12
CA LYS A 124 5.38 5.89 -2.03
C LYS A 124 5.97 7.16 -2.65
N VAL A 125 5.34 8.30 -2.43
CA VAL A 125 5.76 9.63 -2.91
C VAL A 125 5.89 10.54 -1.69
N ASP A 126 7.06 11.14 -1.50
CA ASP A 126 7.36 12.04 -0.36
C ASP A 126 6.99 11.40 0.99
N GLU A 127 7.40 10.15 1.19
CA GLU A 127 7.09 9.29 2.35
C GLU A 127 5.60 8.93 2.56
N ALA A 128 4.68 9.44 1.74
CA ALA A 128 3.26 9.11 1.78
C ALA A 128 2.86 8.12 0.67
N TRP A 129 1.98 7.17 0.98
CA TRP A 129 1.39 6.32 -0.06
C TRP A 129 0.38 7.11 -0.87
N ARG A 130 0.41 6.93 -2.18
CA ARG A 130 -0.51 7.50 -3.15
C ARG A 130 -0.93 6.44 -4.15
N VAL A 131 -2.10 6.60 -4.74
CA VAL A 131 -2.60 5.70 -5.78
C VAL A 131 -1.91 6.04 -7.09
N ASP A 132 -1.07 5.14 -7.60
CA ASP A 132 -0.35 5.33 -8.86
C ASP A 132 -1.11 4.75 -10.06
N ARG A 133 -1.92 3.71 -9.84
CA ARG A 133 -2.75 3.12 -10.88
C ARG A 133 -4.00 2.48 -10.30
N ILE A 134 -5.09 2.55 -11.05
CA ILE A 134 -6.34 1.84 -10.77
C ILE A 134 -6.76 1.12 -12.05
N GLN A 135 -6.99 -0.18 -11.97
CA GLN A 135 -7.43 -0.99 -13.09
C GLN A 135 -8.61 -1.88 -12.67
N ARG A 136 -9.62 -1.95 -13.53
CA ARG A 136 -10.65 -2.98 -13.42
C ARG A 136 -10.07 -4.28 -13.94
N LEU A 137 -10.08 -5.31 -13.13
CA LEU A 137 -9.83 -6.66 -13.61
C LEU A 137 -11.09 -7.15 -14.30
N ALA A 138 -10.95 -7.70 -15.51
CA ALA A 138 -12.03 -8.46 -16.10
C ALA A 138 -12.30 -9.67 -15.18
N ALA A 139 -13.56 -9.86 -14.78
CA ALA A 139 -13.96 -11.10 -14.14
C ALA A 139 -13.68 -12.23 -15.15
N ALA A 140 -12.82 -13.17 -14.78
CA ALA A 140 -12.58 -14.39 -15.54
C ALA A 140 -13.79 -15.33 -15.42
#